data_AF-A0A2P9HD49-F1
#
_entry.id   AF-A0A2P9HD49-F1
#
_cell.length_a   1.000
_cell.length_b   1.000
_cell.length_c   1.000
_cell.angle_alpha   90.00
_cell.angle_beta   90.00
_cell.angle_gamma   90.00
#
_symmetry.space_group_name_H-M   'P 1'
#
loop_
_entity.id
_entity.type
_entity.pdbx_description
1 polymer ?
#
loop_
_entity_poly.entity_id
_entity_poly.type
_entity_poly.pdbx_seq_one_letter_code
_entity_poly.pdbx_strand_id
1 'polypeptide(L)' 'MSHEELDIIAEKARVRYLKARNLLILEAAIAALLDTETPHEAAAILREQADLLTRYL' A
#
# COMPACT_ATOMS: atom_id res chain seq x y z
N MET A 1 27.12 -4.00 -16.69
CA MET A 1 25.66 -4.20 -16.61
C MET A 1 25.06 -3.53 -17.84
N SER A 2 24.34 -4.27 -18.67
CA SER A 2 23.71 -3.73 -19.87
C SER A 2 22.53 -2.82 -19.49
N HIS A 3 22.09 -1.97 -20.41
CA HIS A 3 20.88 -1.17 -20.20
C HIS A 3 19.65 -2.06 -19.97
N GLU A 4 19.54 -3.20 -20.65
CA GLU A 4 18.49 -4.19 -20.41
C GLU A 4 18.50 -4.75 -18.98
N GLU A 5 19.67 -5.04 -18.41
CA GLU A 5 19.79 -5.53 -17.04
C GLU A 5 19.33 -4.47 -16.02
N LEU A 6 19.66 -3.21 -16.27
CA LEU A 6 19.19 -2.07 -15.46
C LEU A 6 17.67 -1.92 -15.54
N ASP A 7 17.09 -2.01 -16.73
CA ASP A 7 15.66 -1.88 -16.95
C ASP A 7 14.88 -3.00 -16.25
N ILE A 8 15.38 -4.23 -16.32
CA ILE A 8 14.77 -5.37 -15.62
C ILE A 8 14.78 -5.18 -14.10
N ILE A 9 15.88 -4.66 -13.55
CA ILE A 9 15.99 -4.39 -12.11
C ILE A 9 15.01 -3.28 -11.69
N ALA A 10 14.96 -2.19 -12.46
CA ALA A 10 14.05 -1.08 -12.22
C ALA A 10 12.58 -1.53 -12.29
N GLU A 11 12.21 -2.34 -13.29
CA GLU A 11 10.85 -2.84 -13.44
C GLU A 11 10.46 -3.78 -12.29
N LYS A 12 11.37 -4.67 -11.86
CA LYS A 12 11.15 -5.52 -10.69
C LYS A 12 10.93 -4.69 -9.42
N ALA A 13 11.71 -3.64 -9.22
CA ALA A 13 11.56 -2.74 -8.07
C ALA A 13 10.21 -2.02 -8.12
N ARG A 14 9.82 -1.50 -9.29
CA ARG A 14 8.53 -0.84 -9.52
C ARG A 14 7.34 -1.77 -9.25
N VAL A 15 7.39 -3.00 -9.76
CA VAL A 15 6.33 -3.99 -9.53
C VAL A 15 6.22 -4.36 -8.04
N ARG A 16 7.34 -4.57 -7.35
CA ARG A 16 7.34 -4.83 -5.90
C ARG A 16 6.72 -3.68 -5.12
N TYR A 17 7.11 -2.45 -5.46
CA TYR A 17 6.56 -1.23 -4.86
C TYR A 17 5.04 -1.16 -5.06
N LEU A 18 4.55 -1.32 -6.30
CA LEU A 18 3.12 -1.27 -6.59
C LEU A 18 2.34 -2.39 -5.88
N LYS A 19 2.91 -3.58 -5.78
CA LYS A 19 2.30 -4.69 -5.05
C LYS A 19 2.17 -4.39 -3.56
N ALA A 20 3.24 -3.89 -2.92
CA ALA A 20 3.22 -3.50 -1.51
C ALA A 20 2.18 -2.41 -1.25
N ARG A 21 2.15 -1.38 -2.11
CA ARG A 21 1.15 -0.31 -2.07
C ARG A 21 -0.28 -0.84 -2.13
N ASN A 22 -0.57 -1.75 -3.06
CA ASN A 22 -1.91 -2.30 -3.23
C ASN A 22 -2.33 -3.20 -2.06
N LEU A 23 -1.40 -3.95 -1.46
CA LEU A 23 -1.66 -4.76 -0.27
C LEU A 23 -2.05 -3.90 0.92
N LEU A 24 -1.33 -2.79 1.14
CA LEU A 24 -1.60 -1.85 2.23
C LEU A 24 -3.02 -1.25 2.13
N ILE A 25 -3.48 -0.93 0.92
CA ILE A 25 -4.86 -0.49 0.68
C ILE A 25 -5.87 -1.58 1.00
N LEU A 26 -5.58 -2.83 0.64
CA LEU A 26 -6.45 -3.98 0.89
C LEU A 26 -6.56 -4.28 2.38
N GLU A 27 -5.44 -4.25 3.12
CA GLU A 27 -5.40 -4.40 4.57
C GLU A 27 -6.23 -3.31 5.26
N ALA A 28 -6.11 -2.06 4.81
CA ALA A 28 -6.90 -0.94 5.31
C ALA A 28 -8.41 -1.16 5.12
N ALA A 29 -8.82 -1.60 3.93
CA ALA A 29 -10.22 -1.86 3.62
C ALA A 29 -10.79 -3.03 4.43
N ILE A 30 -10.00 -4.09 4.64
CA ILE A 30 -10.39 -5.25 5.44
C ILE A 30 -10.53 -4.84 6.91
N ALA A 31 -9.53 -4.15 7.48
CA ALA A 31 -9.56 -3.70 8.87
C ALA A 31 -10.75 -2.75 9.14
N ALA A 32 -10.99 -1.80 8.23
CA ALA A 32 -12.16 -0.92 8.33
C ALA A 32 -13.50 -1.67 8.26
N LEU A 33 -13.56 -2.80 7.54
CA LEU A 33 -14.78 -3.60 7.39
C LEU A 33 -15.02 -4.60 8.52
N LEU A 34 -13.96 -5.21 9.06
CA LEU A 34 -14.05 -6.32 10.00
C LEU A 34 -13.79 -5.92 11.47
N ASP A 35 -12.95 -4.91 11.69
CA ASP A 35 -12.45 -4.56 13.03
C ASP A 35 -13.11 -3.29 13.59
N THR A 36 -14.31 -2.92 13.11
CA THR A 36 -14.99 -1.70 13.55
C THR A 36 -16.46 -1.93 13.85
N GLU A 37 -16.92 -1.33 14.96
CA GLU A 37 -18.33 -1.32 15.35
C GLU A 37 -19.00 0.01 14.96
N THR A 38 -18.20 1.04 14.67
CA THR A 38 -18.68 2.37 14.33
C THR A 38 -18.02 2.97 13.09
N PRO A 39 -18.72 3.86 12.35
CA PRO A 39 -18.12 4.60 11.23
C PRO A 39 -16.90 5.44 11.61
N HIS A 40 -16.78 5.86 12.88
CA HIS A 40 -15.66 6.65 13.36
C HIS A 40 -14.36 5.84 13.42
N GLU A 41 -14.43 4.60 13.92
CA GLU A 41 -13.30 3.68 13.97
C GLU A 41 -12.81 3.31 12.57
N ALA A 42 -13.74 3.05 11.64
CA ALA A 42 -13.40 2.83 10.23
C ALA A 42 -12.67 4.02 9.63
N ALA A 43 -13.13 5.25 9.90
CA ALA A 43 -12.48 6.45 9.42
C ALA A 43 -11.06 6.63 10.01
N ALA A 44 -10.84 6.27 11.28
CA ALA A 44 -9.53 6.34 11.94
C ALA A 44 -8.52 5.36 11.31
N ILE A 45 -8.92 4.09 11.09
CA ILE A 45 -8.08 3.07 10.44
C ILE A 45 -7.70 3.50 9.02
N LEU A 46 -8.67 3.97 8.24
CA LEU A 46 -8.41 4.44 6.87
C LEU A 46 -7.46 5.65 6.85
N ARG A 47 -7.53 6.53 7.86
CA ARG A 47 -6.63 7.68 7.99
C ARG A 47 -5.20 7.24 8.28
N GLU A 48 -5.00 6.34 9.23
CA GLU A 48 -3.67 5.80 9.57
C GLU A 48 -3.02 5.11 8.37
N GLN A 49 -3.79 4.33 7.63
CA GLN A 49 -3.31 3.64 6.43
C GLN A 49 -3.02 4.61 5.28
N ALA A 50 -3.79 5.69 5.15
CA ALA A 50 -3.48 6.77 4.21
C ALA A 50 -2.17 7.49 4.56
N ASP A 51 -1.91 7.73 5.85
CA ASP A 51 -0.65 8.33 6.31
C ASP A 51 0.55 7.40 6.05
N LEU A 52 0.38 6.09 6.23
CA LEU A 52 1.39 5.09 5.85
C LEU A 52 1.65 5.11 4.35
N LEU A 53 0.60 5.17 3.53
CA LEU A 53 0.71 5.25 2.07
C LEU A 53 1.49 6.50 1.62
N THR A 54 1.30 7.64 2.27
CA THR A 54 2.06 8.88 1.98
C THR A 54 3.56 8.72 2.22
N ARG A 55 4.00 7.90 3.19
CA ARG A 55 5.44 7.68 3.44
C ARG A 55 6.13 6.85 2.36
N TYR A 56 5.36 6.17 1.52
CA TYR A 56 5.86 5.40 0.39
C TYR A 56 5.97 6.24 -0.90
N LEU A 57 5.36 7.42 -0.95
CA LEU A 57 5.39 8.36 -2.08
C LEU A 57 6.49 9.41 -1.91
#